data_AF-A0A1H6TJI5-F1
#
_entry.id   AF-A0A1H6TJI5-F1
#
_cell.length_a   1.000
_cell.length_b   1.000
_cell.length_c   1.000
_cell.angle_alpha   90.00
_cell.angle_beta   90.00
_cell.angle_gamma   90.00
#
_symmetry.space_group_name_H-M   'P 1'
#
loop_
_entity.id
_entity.type
_entity.pdbx_description
1 polymer ?
#
loop_
_entity_poly.entity_id
_entity_poly.type
_entity_poly.pdbx_seq_one_letter_code
_entity_poly.pdbx_strand_id
1 'polypeptide(L)'
;MDTFVVVHKCPFFMKSRLIFFTLLIINVTLSQAQTTQFTWWNPASSKVPVIEGQAWPDEIKSRYDRLPGRAEKLVREQVWNLSKQSAGLMIRFRANSGEIKVRYQVGGKLALPHMPSTGVSGVDLYAISNDGEWRWCAGKYVFGDTVAYNFKNLEPVDQNHKLGREYRLFLPLYNNVKWLEIGVPDGARFEALPVRPDKPIVIYGTSIAQGACASRPGMAWTSILARKLDDPLINLGFSGNGRLEKEVVDLVSEIDAKIFVLDCLPNLVASVNISLAEVKARILNAIHNLRQKHSSIPILMAEHDGYTDEAINPVSRKNYQEVNAVMKEAFAQLKAEGVKEIYLISKEDFQQDIETTVDGTHPTDLGMMRYADAYERHIRTILHEPIGVLSTTRPCTQLRELPNYDWEIRHRDILNSNKLEKPKVVVIGNSITHFWGGLPKGPRATGEESWNETFGTTGVRNMGYGWDRIENVLWRVYHGELDGYTAQKIFVNIGTNNLQSNKDEEILEGWKLLIEAIKYRQPDVDLMMVGIYPRRQQEERVKKLNAELKKLTKSMNVNFVDPGLSLANKDGKIDETLFSDGLHPNAKGYTILGKAYEPFVK
;
A
#
# COMPACT_ATOMS: atom_id res chain seq x y z
N MET A 1 -35.39 -76.24 -16.48
CA MET A 1 -35.85 -77.21 -17.51
C MET A 1 -37.14 -77.76 -16.93
N ASP A 2 -38.34 -77.31 -17.27
CA ASP A 2 -38.82 -76.92 -18.59
C ASP A 2 -39.86 -75.80 -18.54
N THR A 3 -40.01 -75.19 -19.71
CA THR A 3 -40.78 -74.00 -20.09
C THR A 3 -42.29 -74.12 -19.89
N PHE A 4 -42.91 -73.08 -19.35
CA PHE A 4 -44.37 -72.89 -19.29
C PHE A 4 -44.92 -72.23 -20.57
N VAL A 5 -46.04 -72.78 -21.02
CA VAL A 5 -46.85 -72.39 -22.19
C VAL A 5 -48.11 -71.64 -21.71
N VAL A 6 -48.21 -70.35 -22.09
CA VAL A 6 -49.33 -69.70 -22.80
C VAL A 6 -50.80 -70.00 -22.37
N VAL A 7 -51.43 -68.94 -21.81
CA VAL A 7 -52.71 -68.29 -22.21
C VAL A 7 -54.10 -68.81 -21.72
N HIS A 8 -54.75 -67.88 -21.00
CA HIS A 8 -56.18 -67.49 -20.93
C HIS A 8 -57.22 -68.40 -20.25
N LYS A 9 -57.92 -67.85 -19.22
CA LYS A 9 -59.32 -67.34 -19.32
C LYS A 9 -59.93 -66.94 -17.95
N CYS A 10 -60.44 -65.70 -17.89
CA CYS A 10 -61.78 -65.33 -17.39
C CYS A 10 -62.11 -65.41 -15.85
N PRO A 11 -63.28 -64.93 -15.36
CA PRO A 11 -63.43 -63.62 -14.69
C PRO A 11 -64.09 -63.69 -13.29
N PHE A 12 -64.00 -62.65 -12.45
CA PHE A 12 -64.99 -62.39 -11.37
C PHE A 12 -64.85 -60.93 -10.89
N PHE A 13 -65.74 -60.01 -11.27
CA PHE A 13 -67.00 -59.61 -10.61
C PHE A 13 -66.85 -58.81 -9.30
N MET A 14 -67.21 -57.51 -9.41
CA MET A 14 -67.92 -56.65 -8.44
C MET A 14 -67.25 -56.34 -7.10
N LYS A 15 -67.44 -55.18 -6.46
CA LYS A 15 -68.07 -53.88 -6.70
C LYS A 15 -67.63 -53.08 -5.48
N SER A 16 -67.10 -51.88 -5.62
CA SER A 16 -67.55 -50.75 -4.80
C SER A 16 -66.98 -49.45 -5.35
N ARG A 17 -67.81 -48.43 -5.28
CA ARG A 17 -67.66 -47.11 -5.87
C ARG A 17 -66.77 -46.25 -4.97
N LEU A 18 -65.88 -45.44 -5.54
CA LEU A 18 -65.86 -43.99 -5.29
C LEU A 18 -64.88 -43.28 -6.23
N ILE A 19 -65.37 -42.19 -6.81
CA ILE A 19 -64.66 -41.23 -7.63
C ILE A 19 -63.56 -40.57 -6.78
N PHE A 20 -62.30 -40.60 -7.22
CA PHE A 20 -61.31 -39.59 -6.90
C PHE A 20 -60.40 -39.38 -8.12
N PHE A 21 -60.75 -38.34 -8.90
CA PHE A 21 -59.80 -37.62 -9.74
C PHE A 21 -58.78 -36.98 -8.79
N THR A 22 -57.58 -37.55 -8.68
CA THR A 22 -56.47 -36.86 -8.02
C THR A 22 -55.47 -36.47 -9.08
N LEU A 23 -55.40 -35.16 -9.29
CA LEU A 23 -54.42 -34.48 -10.12
C LEU A 23 -53.01 -35.02 -9.84
N LEU A 24 -52.34 -35.42 -10.91
CA LEU A 24 -50.89 -35.49 -10.97
C LEU A 24 -50.37 -34.04 -10.83
N ILE A 25 -50.20 -33.57 -9.58
CA ILE A 25 -49.47 -32.33 -9.30
C ILE A 25 -48.01 -32.63 -9.63
N ILE A 26 -47.64 -32.28 -10.85
CA ILE A 26 -46.25 -32.08 -11.24
C ILE A 26 -45.75 -30.92 -10.40
N ASN A 27 -45.09 -31.22 -9.27
CA ASN A 27 -44.22 -30.27 -8.60
C ASN A 27 -43.01 -30.03 -9.53
N VAL A 28 -43.20 -29.20 -10.55
CA VAL A 28 -42.09 -28.48 -11.16
C VAL A 28 -41.67 -27.47 -10.09
N THR A 29 -40.71 -27.85 -9.26
CA THR A 29 -39.87 -26.87 -8.59
C THR A 29 -39.13 -26.14 -9.69
N LEU A 30 -39.71 -25.04 -10.16
CA LEU A 30 -39.00 -23.98 -10.86
C LEU A 30 -37.93 -23.48 -9.89
N SER A 31 -36.75 -24.09 -9.92
CA SER A 31 -35.52 -23.41 -9.53
C SER A 31 -35.36 -22.26 -10.51
N GLN A 32 -36.04 -21.14 -10.25
CA GLN A 32 -35.61 -19.87 -10.80
C GLN A 32 -34.20 -19.68 -10.28
N ALA A 33 -33.20 -19.83 -11.15
CA ALA A 33 -31.88 -19.30 -10.90
C ALA A 33 -32.09 -17.80 -10.69
N GLN A 34 -32.17 -17.37 -9.43
CA GLN A 34 -32.30 -15.98 -9.07
C GLN A 34 -31.04 -15.32 -9.62
N THR A 35 -31.19 -14.54 -10.69
CA THR A 35 -30.08 -13.77 -11.25
C THR A 35 -29.75 -12.73 -10.20
N THR A 36 -28.62 -12.93 -9.51
CA THR A 36 -28.13 -11.97 -8.52
C THR A 36 -28.03 -10.60 -9.17
N GLN A 37 -28.83 -9.64 -8.70
CA GLN A 37 -28.78 -8.25 -9.14
C GLN A 37 -27.55 -7.56 -8.54
N PHE A 38 -27.02 -6.56 -9.23
CA PHE A 38 -25.78 -5.88 -8.87
C PHE A 38 -26.00 -4.36 -8.84
N THR A 39 -25.48 -3.74 -7.80
CA THR A 39 -25.31 -2.29 -7.70
C THR A 39 -23.97 -1.93 -8.31
N TRP A 40 -23.98 -1.03 -9.29
CA TRP A 40 -22.79 -0.61 -10.03
C TRP A 40 -22.36 0.79 -9.61
N TRP A 41 -21.07 0.95 -9.37
CA TRP A 41 -20.44 2.24 -9.10
C TRP A 41 -19.46 2.61 -10.21
N ASN A 42 -19.61 3.83 -10.73
CA ASN A 42 -18.70 4.41 -11.73
C ASN A 42 -17.70 5.36 -11.03
N PRO A 43 -16.39 5.02 -10.98
CA PRO A 43 -15.38 5.88 -10.36
C PRO A 43 -15.29 7.28 -10.96
N ALA A 44 -15.61 7.44 -12.25
CA ALA A 44 -15.60 8.74 -12.92
C ALA A 44 -16.69 9.69 -12.41
N SER A 45 -17.72 9.17 -11.74
CA SER A 45 -18.79 9.97 -11.11
C SER A 45 -18.49 10.35 -9.65
N SER A 46 -17.36 9.92 -9.10
CA SER A 46 -17.00 10.20 -7.70
C SER A 46 -16.79 11.70 -7.47
N LYS A 47 -17.34 12.20 -6.36
CA LYS A 47 -17.19 13.61 -5.93
C LYS A 47 -15.82 13.89 -5.30
N VAL A 48 -15.14 12.86 -4.83
CA VAL A 48 -13.78 12.94 -4.28
C VAL A 48 -12.82 12.19 -5.21
N PRO A 49 -11.54 12.59 -5.27
CA PRO A 49 -10.55 11.85 -6.04
C PRO A 49 -10.42 10.40 -5.52
N VAL A 50 -10.61 9.43 -6.41
CA VAL A 50 -10.58 7.98 -6.10
C VAL A 50 -9.63 7.19 -7.01
N ILE A 51 -8.94 7.87 -7.92
CA ILE A 51 -7.93 7.28 -8.81
C ILE A 51 -6.56 7.59 -8.21
N GLU A 52 -5.99 6.63 -7.50
CA GLU A 52 -4.63 6.74 -6.96
C GLU A 52 -3.61 6.49 -8.07
N GLY A 53 -2.43 7.11 -7.95
CA GLY A 53 -1.37 7.08 -8.97
C GLY A 53 -1.50 8.12 -10.08
N GLN A 54 -2.44 9.07 -9.94
CA GLN A 54 -2.66 10.19 -10.87
C GLN A 54 -2.07 11.49 -10.31
N ALA A 55 -1.13 12.12 -11.02
CA ALA A 55 -0.43 13.32 -10.56
C ALA A 55 -1.26 14.62 -10.64
N TRP A 56 -2.14 14.75 -11.65
CA TRP A 56 -2.88 16.00 -11.91
C TRP A 56 -4.39 15.76 -12.03
N PRO A 57 -5.06 15.26 -10.98
CA PRO A 57 -6.45 14.80 -11.05
C PRO A 57 -7.44 15.89 -11.52
N ASP A 58 -7.11 17.16 -11.35
CA ASP A 58 -7.97 18.30 -11.70
C ASP A 58 -7.68 18.92 -13.08
N GLU A 59 -6.62 18.48 -13.76
CA GLU A 59 -6.20 19.03 -15.07
C GLU A 59 -6.34 18.04 -16.22
N ILE A 60 -6.82 16.82 -16.00
CA ILE A 60 -6.93 15.75 -17.02
C ILE A 60 -8.01 16.00 -18.08
N LYS A 61 -7.82 15.48 -19.30
CA LYS A 61 -8.87 15.47 -20.34
C LYS A 61 -9.83 14.30 -20.17
N SER A 62 -9.33 13.13 -19.80
CA SER A 62 -10.13 11.96 -19.45
C SER A 62 -9.76 11.47 -18.05
N ARG A 63 -10.73 10.86 -17.34
CA ARG A 63 -10.62 10.46 -15.93
C ARG A 63 -9.41 9.58 -15.62
N TYR A 64 -8.96 8.80 -16.60
CA TYR A 64 -7.89 7.79 -16.48
C TYR A 64 -6.60 8.19 -17.21
N ASP A 65 -6.44 9.45 -17.59
CA ASP A 65 -5.19 9.95 -18.17
C ASP A 65 -4.12 10.13 -17.07
N ARG A 66 -2.84 9.96 -17.46
CA ARG A 66 -1.68 10.11 -16.56
C ARG A 66 -1.02 11.48 -16.62
N LEU A 67 -1.19 12.23 -17.72
CA LEU A 67 -0.68 13.59 -17.88
C LEU A 67 -1.82 14.62 -17.83
N PRO A 68 -1.55 15.88 -17.45
CA PRO A 68 -2.57 16.91 -17.47
C PRO A 68 -2.92 17.27 -18.92
N GLY A 69 -4.13 17.72 -19.16
CA GLY A 69 -4.66 18.04 -20.49
C GLY A 69 -3.89 19.14 -21.22
N ARG A 70 -3.22 20.04 -20.48
CA ARG A 70 -2.30 21.03 -21.06
C ARG A 70 -1.07 20.39 -21.72
N ALA A 71 -0.68 19.19 -21.30
CA ALA A 71 0.48 18.49 -21.85
C ALA A 71 0.31 18.12 -23.33
N GLU A 72 -0.92 17.98 -23.84
CA GLU A 72 -1.17 17.63 -25.25
C GLU A 72 -0.46 18.56 -26.24
N LYS A 73 -0.30 19.84 -25.90
CA LYS A 73 0.38 20.83 -26.74
C LYS A 73 1.86 21.02 -26.39
N LEU A 74 2.33 20.38 -25.31
CA LEU A 74 3.69 20.53 -24.78
C LEU A 74 4.57 19.35 -25.15
N VAL A 75 4.06 18.12 -24.97
CA VAL A 75 4.85 16.91 -25.21
C VAL A 75 4.66 16.40 -26.63
N ARG A 76 5.59 15.56 -27.09
CA ARG A 76 5.47 14.88 -28.39
C ARG A 76 4.18 14.06 -28.44
N GLU A 77 3.59 13.97 -29.63
CA GLU A 77 2.34 13.25 -29.86
C GLU A 77 2.38 11.81 -29.36
N GLN A 78 3.52 11.10 -29.50
CA GLN A 78 3.67 9.73 -29.01
C GLN A 78 3.59 9.64 -27.48
N VAL A 79 4.19 10.60 -26.76
CA VAL A 79 4.12 10.68 -25.29
C VAL A 79 2.68 10.97 -24.86
N TRP A 80 2.03 11.94 -25.51
CA TRP A 80 0.62 12.27 -25.25
C TRP A 80 -0.30 11.07 -25.52
N ASN A 81 -0.07 10.31 -26.59
CA ASN A 81 -0.87 9.14 -26.89
C ASN A 81 -0.72 8.03 -25.84
N LEU A 82 0.49 7.83 -25.33
CA LEU A 82 0.78 6.87 -24.27
C LEU A 82 0.29 7.33 -22.89
N SER A 83 0.20 8.64 -22.63
CA SER A 83 -0.31 9.16 -21.34
C SER A 83 -1.78 8.88 -21.10
N LYS A 84 -2.55 8.63 -22.17
CA LYS A 84 -3.97 8.21 -22.09
C LYS A 84 -4.15 6.76 -21.59
N GLN A 85 -3.08 5.97 -21.53
CA GLN A 85 -3.10 4.61 -20.99
C GLN A 85 -2.97 4.64 -19.47
N SER A 86 -3.60 3.69 -18.78
CA SER A 86 -3.81 3.76 -17.33
C SER A 86 -2.74 3.06 -16.46
N ALA A 87 -1.51 2.89 -16.96
CA ALA A 87 -0.46 2.19 -16.22
C ALA A 87 -0.20 2.80 -14.84
N GLY A 88 -0.17 1.97 -13.80
CA GLY A 88 0.05 2.39 -12.42
C GLY A 88 -1.14 3.08 -11.74
N LEU A 89 -2.23 3.35 -12.46
CA LEU A 89 -3.46 3.84 -11.83
C LEU A 89 -4.14 2.71 -11.05
N MET A 90 -4.70 3.06 -9.89
CA MET A 90 -5.36 2.12 -9.00
C MET A 90 -6.60 2.74 -8.35
N ILE A 91 -7.64 1.92 -8.13
CA ILE A 91 -8.84 2.30 -7.40
C ILE A 91 -8.91 1.55 -6.07
N ARG A 92 -9.21 2.26 -4.99
CA ARG A 92 -9.42 1.69 -3.65
C ARG A 92 -10.89 1.77 -3.24
N PHE A 93 -11.41 0.72 -2.64
CA PHE A 93 -12.77 0.69 -2.09
C PHE A 93 -12.89 -0.36 -1.00
N ARG A 94 -13.92 -0.28 -0.16
CA ARG A 94 -14.28 -1.33 0.79
C ARG A 94 -15.59 -1.97 0.40
N ALA A 95 -15.66 -3.30 0.50
CA ALA A 95 -16.88 -4.04 0.26
C ALA A 95 -16.98 -5.28 1.16
N ASN A 96 -18.20 -5.67 1.55
CA ASN A 96 -18.45 -6.90 2.30
C ASN A 96 -19.11 -7.98 1.41
N SER A 97 -18.55 -8.18 0.22
CA SER A 97 -19.14 -9.06 -0.80
C SER A 97 -18.25 -10.26 -1.12
N GLY A 98 -18.88 -11.42 -1.31
CA GLY A 98 -18.21 -12.62 -1.84
C GLY A 98 -18.07 -12.64 -3.37
N GLU A 99 -18.67 -11.66 -4.06
CA GLU A 99 -18.56 -11.46 -5.50
C GLU A 99 -18.33 -9.98 -5.82
N ILE A 100 -17.27 -9.69 -6.60
CA ILE A 100 -17.01 -8.36 -7.15
C ILE A 100 -16.92 -8.50 -8.66
N LYS A 101 -17.66 -7.66 -9.39
CA LYS A 101 -17.59 -7.56 -10.84
C LYS A 101 -16.95 -6.25 -11.26
N VAL A 102 -16.20 -6.29 -12.35
CA VAL A 102 -15.67 -5.09 -13.00
C VAL A 102 -16.01 -5.18 -14.46
N ARG A 103 -16.57 -4.12 -15.04
CA ARG A 103 -16.81 -4.00 -16.48
C ARG A 103 -16.33 -2.66 -17.00
N TYR A 104 -15.73 -2.66 -18.17
CA TYR A 104 -15.11 -1.47 -18.74
C TYR A 104 -14.90 -1.64 -20.24
N GLN A 105 -14.64 -0.52 -20.90
CA GLN A 105 -14.25 -0.52 -22.30
C GLN A 105 -12.90 0.15 -22.47
N VAL A 106 -12.09 -0.41 -23.37
CA VAL A 106 -10.78 0.11 -23.74
C VAL A 106 -10.77 0.66 -25.17
N GLY A 107 -9.74 1.45 -25.54
CA GLY A 107 -9.66 2.08 -26.86
C GLY A 107 -8.68 1.46 -27.85
N GLY A 108 -7.63 0.83 -27.37
CA GLY A 108 -6.57 0.20 -28.17
C GLY A 108 -6.73 -1.32 -28.33
N LYS A 109 -5.72 -1.94 -28.93
CA LYS A 109 -5.65 -3.40 -29.11
C LYS A 109 -5.68 -4.12 -27.76
N LEU A 110 -6.37 -5.26 -27.72
CA LEU A 110 -6.53 -6.01 -26.47
C LEU A 110 -5.22 -6.62 -25.97
N ALA A 111 -4.31 -7.01 -26.86
CA ALA A 111 -3.00 -7.59 -26.56
C ALA A 111 -1.91 -7.01 -27.49
N LEU A 112 -0.65 -7.27 -27.16
CA LEU A 112 0.52 -7.04 -28.02
C LEU A 112 1.13 -8.40 -28.40
N PRO A 113 1.94 -8.50 -29.47
CA PRO A 113 2.53 -9.78 -29.89
C PRO A 113 3.33 -10.51 -28.79
N HIS A 114 3.89 -9.77 -27.85
CA HIS A 114 4.77 -10.24 -26.77
C HIS A 114 4.16 -9.99 -25.38
N MET A 115 2.93 -9.48 -25.28
CA MET A 115 2.27 -9.16 -24.00
C MET A 115 0.79 -9.58 -24.01
N PRO A 116 0.34 -10.39 -23.03
CA PRO A 116 -1.00 -10.96 -23.04
C PRO A 116 -2.08 -9.90 -22.80
N SER A 117 -3.32 -10.21 -23.19
CA SER A 117 -4.45 -9.28 -23.02
C SER A 117 -4.71 -8.90 -21.57
N THR A 118 -4.43 -9.82 -20.63
CA THR A 118 -4.50 -9.59 -19.20
C THR A 118 -3.53 -8.53 -18.71
N GLY A 119 -2.36 -8.37 -19.32
CA GLY A 119 -1.39 -7.31 -19.01
C GLY A 119 -1.72 -6.01 -19.72
N VAL A 120 -2.02 -6.08 -21.01
CA VAL A 120 -2.26 -4.89 -21.86
C VAL A 120 -3.56 -4.18 -21.48
N SER A 121 -4.65 -4.95 -21.36
CA SER A 121 -6.01 -4.45 -21.26
C SER A 121 -6.75 -4.97 -20.03
N GLY A 122 -6.14 -5.80 -19.19
CA GLY A 122 -6.77 -6.40 -18.02
C GLY A 122 -6.78 -5.49 -16.79
N VAL A 123 -7.47 -5.94 -15.75
CA VAL A 123 -7.42 -5.37 -14.39
C VAL A 123 -6.95 -6.43 -13.40
N ASP A 124 -6.49 -6.00 -12.23
CA ASP A 124 -5.95 -6.92 -11.22
C ASP A 124 -6.37 -6.50 -9.81
N LEU A 125 -7.01 -7.42 -9.08
CA LEU A 125 -7.65 -7.11 -7.81
C LEU A 125 -6.90 -7.77 -6.65
N TYR A 126 -6.70 -6.98 -5.59
CA TYR A 126 -6.16 -7.44 -4.32
C TYR A 126 -7.09 -7.05 -3.19
N ALA A 127 -7.29 -7.94 -2.23
CA ALA A 127 -7.91 -7.63 -0.94
C ALA A 127 -6.82 -7.36 0.10
N ILE A 128 -7.09 -6.48 1.05
CA ILE A 128 -6.23 -6.24 2.23
C ILE A 128 -6.87 -6.92 3.43
N SER A 129 -6.08 -7.66 4.19
CA SER A 129 -6.54 -8.27 5.44
C SER A 129 -6.66 -7.27 6.58
N ASN A 130 -7.34 -7.66 7.66
CA ASN A 130 -7.39 -6.86 8.88
C ASN A 130 -6.01 -6.64 9.54
N ASP A 131 -5.01 -7.44 9.16
CA ASP A 131 -3.61 -7.31 9.59
C ASP A 131 -2.71 -6.67 8.51
N GLY A 132 -3.29 -6.09 7.45
CA GLY A 132 -2.57 -5.36 6.41
C GLY A 132 -1.93 -6.23 5.32
N GLU A 133 -2.23 -7.53 5.28
CA GLU A 133 -1.68 -8.44 4.28
C GLU A 133 -2.38 -8.29 2.94
N TRP A 134 -1.59 -8.24 1.86
CA TRP A 134 -2.11 -8.28 0.48
C TRP A 134 -2.51 -9.70 0.08
N ARG A 135 -3.75 -9.87 -0.37
CA ARG A 135 -4.30 -11.14 -0.86
C ARG A 135 -4.77 -10.98 -2.29
N TRP A 136 -4.14 -11.69 -3.22
CA TRP A 136 -4.51 -11.63 -4.62
C TRP A 136 -5.88 -12.28 -4.87
N CYS A 137 -6.74 -11.63 -5.66
CA CYS A 137 -8.06 -12.12 -6.02
C CYS A 137 -8.06 -12.60 -7.47
N ALA A 138 -8.11 -13.92 -7.67
CA ALA A 138 -8.19 -14.49 -9.01
C ALA A 138 -9.58 -14.24 -9.65
N GLY A 139 -9.60 -13.46 -10.74
CA GLY A 139 -10.82 -13.18 -11.49
C GLY A 139 -10.99 -14.10 -12.70
N LYS A 140 -12.23 -14.46 -13.03
CA LYS A 140 -12.60 -14.96 -14.36
C LYS A 140 -12.87 -13.77 -15.27
N TYR A 141 -12.40 -13.81 -16.51
CA TYR A 141 -12.46 -12.66 -17.41
C TYR A 141 -12.97 -13.02 -18.80
N VAL A 142 -13.52 -12.02 -19.48
CA VAL A 142 -13.90 -12.07 -20.89
C VAL A 142 -13.39 -10.80 -21.56
N PHE A 143 -12.67 -10.95 -22.66
CA PHE A 143 -12.19 -9.86 -23.50
C PHE A 143 -13.06 -9.75 -24.75
N GLY A 144 -13.70 -8.61 -24.94
CA GLY A 144 -14.53 -8.27 -26.09
C GLY A 144 -14.77 -6.75 -26.14
N ASP A 145 -15.85 -6.29 -26.77
CA ASP A 145 -16.21 -4.87 -26.81
C ASP A 145 -16.32 -4.25 -25.41
N THR A 146 -16.87 -5.02 -24.47
CA THR A 146 -16.78 -4.75 -23.04
C THR A 146 -15.89 -5.82 -22.41
N VAL A 147 -14.81 -5.39 -21.77
CA VAL A 147 -13.98 -6.25 -20.94
C VAL A 147 -14.69 -6.43 -19.61
N ALA A 148 -14.81 -7.67 -19.15
CA ALA A 148 -15.47 -8.00 -17.90
C ALA A 148 -14.61 -8.93 -17.05
N TYR A 149 -14.55 -8.66 -15.74
CA TYR A 149 -13.95 -9.50 -14.73
C TYR A 149 -14.98 -9.85 -13.66
N ASN A 150 -14.93 -11.09 -13.19
CA ASN A 150 -15.74 -11.58 -12.09
C ASN A 150 -14.87 -12.29 -11.05
N PHE A 151 -14.75 -11.68 -9.88
CA PHE A 151 -14.03 -12.17 -8.73
C PHE A 151 -15.04 -12.82 -7.78
N LYS A 152 -15.13 -14.15 -7.81
CA LYS A 152 -16.11 -14.94 -7.03
C LYS A 152 -15.44 -15.68 -5.87
N ASN A 153 -16.28 -16.16 -4.96
CA ASN A 153 -15.88 -16.96 -3.80
C ASN A 153 -14.86 -16.23 -2.92
N LEU A 154 -14.99 -14.90 -2.86
CA LEU A 154 -14.21 -14.09 -1.94
C LEU A 154 -14.79 -14.29 -0.54
N GLU A 155 -13.92 -14.37 0.47
CA GLU A 155 -14.37 -14.27 1.85
C GLU A 155 -14.73 -12.79 2.11
N PRO A 156 -16.01 -12.43 2.34
CA PRO A 156 -16.45 -11.03 2.37
C PRO A 156 -15.88 -10.23 3.54
N VAL A 157 -15.48 -10.91 4.63
CA VAL A 157 -15.05 -10.29 5.89
C VAL A 157 -13.87 -11.05 6.49
N ASP A 158 -13.02 -10.39 7.25
CA ASP A 158 -12.08 -11.08 8.15
C ASP A 158 -12.74 -11.34 9.51
N GLN A 159 -11.99 -12.00 10.39
CA GLN A 159 -12.31 -12.03 11.82
C GLN A 159 -12.40 -10.58 12.35
N ASN A 160 -13.25 -10.33 13.35
CA ASN A 160 -13.44 -9.07 14.10
C ASN A 160 -14.62 -8.16 13.67
N HIS A 161 -15.01 -8.07 12.40
CA HIS A 161 -16.15 -7.22 12.01
C HIS A 161 -16.82 -7.59 10.68
N LYS A 162 -18.04 -7.07 10.45
CA LYS A 162 -18.87 -7.36 9.25
C LYS A 162 -18.82 -6.29 8.14
N LEU A 163 -17.99 -5.26 8.30
CA LEU A 163 -17.94 -4.08 7.41
C LEU A 163 -17.18 -4.30 6.09
N GLY A 164 -16.62 -5.49 5.87
CA GLY A 164 -15.97 -5.87 4.62
C GLY A 164 -14.45 -5.74 4.65
N ARG A 165 -13.83 -5.85 3.48
CA ARG A 165 -12.38 -5.69 3.28
C ARG A 165 -12.11 -4.45 2.44
N GLU A 166 -10.92 -3.91 2.57
CA GLU A 166 -10.38 -3.03 1.52
C GLU A 166 -9.96 -3.86 0.31
N TYR A 167 -10.26 -3.33 -0.86
CA TYR A 167 -9.88 -3.84 -2.16
C TYR A 167 -9.13 -2.77 -2.95
N ARG A 168 -8.12 -3.22 -3.69
CA ARG A 168 -7.24 -2.40 -4.52
C ARG A 168 -7.20 -2.98 -5.93
N LEU A 169 -7.73 -2.22 -6.89
CA LEU A 169 -7.89 -2.62 -8.29
C LEU A 169 -6.87 -1.85 -9.15
N PHE A 170 -5.84 -2.54 -9.64
CA PHE A 170 -4.90 -1.99 -10.62
C PHE A 170 -5.51 -2.00 -12.03
N LEU A 171 -5.29 -0.90 -12.76
CA LEU A 171 -5.86 -0.65 -14.09
C LEU A 171 -4.92 -1.11 -15.24
N PRO A 172 -5.43 -1.21 -16.49
CA PRO A 172 -4.64 -1.67 -17.64
C PRO A 172 -3.31 -0.94 -17.86
N LEU A 173 -2.26 -1.66 -18.27
CA LEU A 173 -0.91 -1.10 -18.44
C LEU A 173 -0.70 -0.43 -19.81
N TYR A 174 -1.28 -0.98 -20.87
CA TYR A 174 -1.00 -0.58 -22.26
C TYR A 174 -2.26 -0.22 -23.04
N ASN A 175 -3.32 0.16 -22.33
CA ASN A 175 -4.57 0.57 -22.95
C ASN A 175 -5.24 1.72 -22.19
N ASN A 176 -6.01 2.53 -22.91
CA ASN A 176 -6.80 3.60 -22.33
C ASN A 176 -8.16 3.07 -21.88
N VAL A 177 -8.63 3.49 -20.71
CA VAL A 177 -9.96 3.16 -20.19
C VAL A 177 -10.95 4.24 -20.61
N LYS A 178 -11.98 3.88 -21.38
CA LYS A 178 -13.04 4.81 -21.81
C LYS A 178 -14.08 5.05 -20.72
N TRP A 179 -14.48 3.98 -20.04
CA TRP A 179 -15.38 3.98 -18.89
C TRP A 179 -15.12 2.71 -18.08
N LEU A 180 -15.41 2.72 -16.79
CA LEU A 180 -15.29 1.57 -15.90
C LEU A 180 -16.37 1.61 -14.82
N GLU A 181 -16.87 0.44 -14.44
CA GLU A 181 -17.77 0.27 -13.31
C GLU A 181 -17.38 -0.95 -12.47
N ILE A 182 -17.58 -0.81 -11.16
CA ILE A 182 -17.37 -1.86 -10.15
C ILE A 182 -18.73 -2.23 -9.57
N GLY A 183 -19.07 -3.51 -9.61
CA GLY A 183 -20.35 -4.03 -9.17
C GLY A 183 -20.21 -4.95 -7.97
N VAL A 184 -21.11 -4.78 -6.99
CA VAL A 184 -21.33 -5.75 -5.90
C VAL A 184 -22.81 -6.19 -5.91
N PRO A 185 -23.14 -7.38 -5.38
CA PRO A 185 -24.52 -7.82 -5.21
C PRO A 185 -25.36 -6.77 -4.46
N ASP A 186 -26.63 -6.62 -4.84
CA ASP A 186 -27.54 -5.70 -4.17
C ASP A 186 -27.63 -6.00 -2.66
N GLY A 187 -27.61 -4.94 -1.86
CA GLY A 187 -27.57 -5.02 -0.40
C GLY A 187 -26.19 -5.24 0.21
N ALA A 188 -25.16 -5.56 -0.59
CA ALA A 188 -23.78 -5.53 -0.11
C ALA A 188 -23.34 -4.08 0.16
N ARG A 189 -22.53 -3.89 1.20
CA ARG A 189 -21.85 -2.65 1.50
C ARG A 189 -20.80 -2.38 0.44
N PHE A 190 -20.76 -1.14 -0.06
CA PHE A 190 -19.71 -0.61 -0.92
C PHE A 190 -19.36 0.81 -0.48
N GLU A 191 -18.07 1.09 -0.35
CA GLU A 191 -17.55 2.40 0.01
C GLU A 191 -16.32 2.69 -0.84
N ALA A 192 -16.38 3.73 -1.68
CA ALA A 192 -15.19 4.21 -2.40
C ALA A 192 -14.23 4.88 -1.41
N LEU A 193 -12.94 4.58 -1.52
CA LEU A 193 -11.92 5.23 -0.68
C LEU A 193 -11.24 6.35 -1.46
N PRO A 194 -11.06 7.53 -0.86
CA PRO A 194 -10.33 8.62 -1.51
C PRO A 194 -8.84 8.27 -1.64
N VAL A 195 -8.15 8.98 -2.53
CA VAL A 195 -6.70 8.89 -2.67
C VAL A 195 -5.99 9.20 -1.35
N ARG A 196 -4.87 8.51 -1.12
CA ARG A 196 -4.06 8.72 0.08
C ARG A 196 -3.31 10.06 0.04
N PRO A 197 -3.16 10.74 1.20
CA PRO A 197 -2.47 12.02 1.29
C PRO A 197 -0.93 11.91 1.27
N ASP A 198 -0.41 10.70 1.33
CA ASP A 198 1.01 10.37 1.33
C ASP A 198 1.70 10.84 0.05
N LYS A 199 2.96 11.26 0.19
CA LYS A 199 3.76 11.67 -0.97
C LYS A 199 4.05 10.44 -1.85
N PRO A 200 3.84 10.53 -3.17
CA PRO A 200 4.04 9.38 -4.04
C PRO A 200 5.51 9.14 -4.37
N ILE A 201 5.83 7.88 -4.68
CA ILE A 201 7.02 7.52 -5.45
C ILE A 201 6.73 7.86 -6.92
N VAL A 202 7.59 8.68 -7.54
CA VAL A 202 7.39 9.12 -8.93
C VAL A 202 8.39 8.43 -9.83
N ILE A 203 7.89 7.61 -10.75
CA ILE A 203 8.71 6.89 -11.74
C ILE A 203 8.55 7.58 -13.10
N TYR A 204 9.66 8.06 -13.68
CA TYR A 204 9.71 8.42 -15.10
C TYR A 204 10.60 7.43 -15.83
N GLY A 205 10.04 6.76 -16.86
CA GLY A 205 10.78 5.74 -17.57
C GLY A 205 10.19 5.28 -18.88
N THR A 206 10.60 4.09 -19.28
CA THR A 206 10.40 3.52 -20.61
C THR A 206 9.19 2.57 -20.70
N SER A 207 9.21 1.66 -21.68
CA SER A 207 8.27 0.54 -21.79
C SER A 207 8.31 -0.41 -20.59
N ILE A 208 9.49 -0.58 -19.98
CA ILE A 208 9.70 -1.43 -18.81
C ILE A 208 8.96 -0.85 -17.61
N ALA A 209 9.17 0.44 -17.32
CA ALA A 209 8.43 1.18 -16.29
C ALA A 209 6.92 1.13 -16.52
N GLN A 210 6.48 1.30 -17.77
CA GLN A 210 5.07 1.21 -18.13
C GLN A 210 4.47 -0.18 -17.88
N GLY A 211 5.31 -1.22 -17.86
CA GLY A 211 4.94 -2.59 -17.45
C GLY A 211 5.04 -3.64 -18.55
N ALA A 212 5.74 -3.40 -19.66
CA ALA A 212 5.99 -4.44 -20.66
C ALA A 212 7.08 -5.40 -20.13
N CYS A 213 6.85 -6.71 -19.98
CA CYS A 213 5.69 -7.52 -20.39
C CYS A 213 5.05 -8.27 -19.21
N ALA A 214 4.65 -7.53 -18.18
CA ALA A 214 3.93 -8.09 -17.05
C ALA A 214 2.65 -8.83 -17.49
N SER A 215 2.40 -9.99 -16.90
CA SER A 215 1.26 -10.85 -17.26
C SER A 215 -0.10 -10.24 -16.90
N ARG A 216 -0.13 -9.34 -15.91
CA ARG A 216 -1.28 -8.60 -15.39
C ARG A 216 -0.83 -7.30 -14.70
N PRO A 217 -1.69 -6.27 -14.55
CA PRO A 217 -1.32 -4.98 -13.98
C PRO A 217 -0.58 -5.02 -12.64
N GLY A 218 -0.95 -5.92 -11.73
CA GLY A 218 -0.28 -6.07 -10.43
C GLY A 218 1.12 -6.69 -10.52
N MET A 219 1.54 -7.18 -11.69
CA MET A 219 2.88 -7.74 -11.91
C MET A 219 3.84 -6.77 -12.60
N ALA A 220 3.40 -5.57 -13.01
CA ALA A 220 4.35 -4.52 -13.37
C ALA A 220 5.24 -4.22 -12.16
N TRP A 221 6.55 -4.06 -12.36
CA TRP A 221 7.48 -3.86 -11.24
C TRP A 221 7.12 -2.63 -10.40
N THR A 222 6.55 -1.60 -11.03
CA THR A 222 6.03 -0.40 -10.35
C THR A 222 4.85 -0.75 -9.43
N SER A 223 3.92 -1.59 -9.88
CA SER A 223 2.82 -2.09 -9.03
C SER A 223 3.32 -3.00 -7.91
N ILE A 224 4.34 -3.84 -8.16
CA ILE A 224 4.95 -4.69 -7.12
C ILE A 224 5.64 -3.83 -6.06
N LEU A 225 6.41 -2.81 -6.49
CA LEU A 225 7.07 -1.85 -5.62
C LEU A 225 6.07 -1.09 -4.74
N ALA A 226 4.98 -0.59 -5.35
CA ALA A 226 3.92 0.09 -4.61
C ALA A 226 3.32 -0.79 -3.50
N ARG A 227 3.17 -2.10 -3.71
CA ARG A 227 2.70 -3.02 -2.65
C ARG A 227 3.72 -3.28 -1.57
N LYS A 228 5.00 -3.41 -1.94
CA LYS A 228 6.10 -3.68 -1.01
C LYS A 228 6.32 -2.53 -0.04
N LEU A 229 6.28 -1.31 -0.54
CA LEU A 229 6.44 -0.10 0.26
C LEU A 229 5.13 0.35 0.90
N ASP A 230 4.00 -0.05 0.31
CA ASP A 230 2.66 0.46 0.60
C ASP A 230 2.54 1.98 0.44
N ASP A 231 3.38 2.60 -0.40
CA ASP A 231 3.31 4.01 -0.76
C ASP A 231 2.44 4.22 -2.02
N PRO A 232 1.78 5.38 -2.20
CA PRO A 232 1.26 5.78 -3.50
C PRO A 232 2.39 5.82 -4.54
N LEU A 233 2.10 5.40 -5.77
CA LEU A 233 3.10 5.39 -6.83
C LEU A 233 2.51 5.95 -8.12
N ILE A 234 3.26 6.84 -8.76
CA ILE A 234 2.92 7.46 -10.03
C ILE A 234 3.84 6.89 -11.10
N ASN A 235 3.24 6.20 -12.07
CA ASN A 235 3.95 5.57 -13.17
C ASN A 235 3.85 6.42 -14.44
N LEU A 236 4.91 7.18 -14.73
CA LEU A 236 5.09 7.94 -15.98
C LEU A 236 6.03 7.19 -16.92
N GLY A 237 5.85 5.87 -17.05
CA GLY A 237 6.48 5.06 -18.08
C GLY A 237 5.83 5.29 -19.44
N PHE A 238 6.65 5.57 -20.46
CA PHE A 238 6.19 5.77 -21.84
C PHE A 238 7.00 4.87 -22.80
N SER A 239 6.36 3.83 -23.31
CA SER A 239 6.95 2.85 -24.23
C SER A 239 7.65 3.48 -25.43
N GLY A 240 8.96 3.24 -25.55
CA GLY A 240 9.83 3.79 -26.60
C GLY A 240 10.07 5.31 -26.53
N ASN A 241 9.56 5.97 -25.49
CA ASN A 241 9.42 7.43 -25.42
C ASN A 241 9.82 8.05 -24.06
N GLY A 242 10.35 7.28 -23.12
CA GLY A 242 10.96 7.82 -21.90
C GLY A 242 12.38 8.31 -22.17
N ARG A 243 12.55 9.52 -22.73
CA ARG A 243 13.85 9.99 -23.25
C ARG A 243 14.36 11.26 -22.58
N LEU A 244 13.92 11.55 -21.35
CA LEU A 244 14.33 12.72 -20.56
C LEU A 244 14.13 14.06 -21.31
N GLU A 245 13.06 14.15 -22.11
CA GLU A 245 12.71 15.41 -22.77
C GLU A 245 12.33 16.47 -21.73
N LYS A 246 12.76 17.71 -21.98
CA LYS A 246 12.57 18.83 -21.07
C LYS A 246 11.10 19.02 -20.70
N GLU A 247 10.20 18.91 -21.66
CA GLU A 247 8.77 19.15 -21.47
C GLU A 247 8.12 18.10 -20.56
N VAL A 248 8.61 16.86 -20.60
CA VAL A 248 8.15 15.80 -19.70
C VAL A 248 8.77 15.98 -18.32
N VAL A 249 10.07 16.29 -18.24
CA VAL A 249 10.74 16.53 -16.95
C VAL A 249 10.16 17.75 -16.24
N ASP A 250 9.83 18.82 -16.96
CA ASP A 250 9.17 20.00 -16.42
C ASP A 250 7.87 19.59 -15.70
N LEU A 251 7.04 18.75 -16.34
CA LEU A 251 5.83 18.21 -15.71
C LEU A 251 6.18 17.34 -14.49
N VAL A 252 7.08 16.35 -14.63
CA VAL A 252 7.51 15.48 -13.52
C VAL A 252 7.95 16.32 -12.30
N SER A 253 8.65 17.43 -12.53
CA SER A 253 9.14 18.33 -11.48
C SER A 253 8.05 19.10 -10.72
N GLU A 254 6.81 19.10 -11.19
CA GLU A 254 5.68 19.73 -10.48
C GLU A 254 5.15 18.87 -9.33
N ILE A 255 5.49 17.57 -9.29
CA ILE A 255 4.93 16.61 -8.35
C ILE A 255 5.66 16.70 -6.99
N ASP A 256 4.92 16.81 -5.88
CA ASP A 256 5.49 16.71 -4.52
C ASP A 256 5.75 15.24 -4.16
N ALA A 257 6.90 14.72 -4.60
CA ALA A 257 7.26 13.31 -4.48
C ALA A 257 7.90 12.95 -3.12
N LYS A 258 7.80 11.69 -2.72
CA LYS A 258 8.65 11.08 -1.68
C LYS A 258 10.07 10.86 -2.21
N ILE A 259 10.16 10.43 -3.47
CA ILE A 259 11.40 10.22 -4.23
C ILE A 259 11.08 10.22 -5.73
N PHE A 260 12.00 10.74 -6.54
CA PHE A 260 11.96 10.61 -7.99
C PHE A 260 12.86 9.46 -8.45
N VAL A 261 12.37 8.63 -9.37
CA VAL A 261 13.15 7.58 -10.04
C VAL A 261 13.19 7.85 -11.54
N LEU A 262 14.41 7.97 -12.09
CA LEU A 262 14.65 8.19 -13.52
C LEU A 262 15.24 6.93 -14.17
N ASP A 263 14.38 6.14 -14.81
CA ASP A 263 14.70 4.87 -15.46
C ASP A 263 14.43 4.95 -16.98
N CYS A 264 15.26 5.74 -17.67
CA CYS A 264 15.03 6.19 -19.05
C CYS A 264 16.06 5.68 -20.06
N LEU A 265 17.19 5.12 -19.62
CA LEU A 265 18.29 4.74 -20.53
C LEU A 265 17.91 3.75 -21.63
N PRO A 266 17.00 2.77 -21.43
CA PRO A 266 16.61 1.84 -22.49
C PRO A 266 16.00 2.53 -23.74
N ASN A 267 15.57 3.79 -23.66
CA ASN A 267 15.07 4.55 -24.81
C ASN A 267 16.04 5.63 -25.30
N LEU A 268 17.28 5.62 -24.82
CA LEU A 268 18.35 6.56 -25.16
C LEU A 268 19.57 5.87 -25.80
N VAL A 269 19.46 4.58 -26.14
CA VAL A 269 20.49 3.83 -26.86
C VAL A 269 20.66 4.32 -28.31
N ALA A 270 21.78 3.97 -28.96
CA ALA A 270 22.13 4.45 -30.30
C ALA A 270 21.05 4.26 -31.38
N SER A 271 20.15 3.28 -31.23
CA SER A 271 19.06 3.00 -32.18
C SER A 271 18.02 4.11 -32.32
N VAL A 272 17.98 5.10 -31.41
CA VAL A 272 17.06 6.24 -31.50
C VAL A 272 17.67 7.50 -32.12
N ASN A 273 18.88 7.40 -32.69
CA ASN A 273 19.59 8.51 -33.36
C ASN A 273 19.79 9.74 -32.46
N ILE A 274 20.10 9.51 -31.18
CA ILE A 274 20.49 10.54 -30.21
C ILE A 274 21.97 10.33 -29.90
N SER A 275 22.79 11.38 -29.99
CA SER A 275 24.22 11.28 -29.69
C SER A 275 24.45 11.07 -28.20
N LEU A 276 25.54 10.39 -27.82
CA LEU A 276 25.90 10.19 -26.41
C LEU A 276 26.09 11.53 -25.65
N ALA A 277 26.55 12.57 -26.34
CA ALA A 277 26.65 13.92 -25.78
C ALA A 277 25.27 14.51 -25.44
N GLU A 278 24.29 14.32 -26.31
CA GLU A 278 22.90 14.74 -26.06
C GLU A 278 22.27 13.90 -24.94
N VAL A 279 22.54 12.58 -24.88
CA VAL A 279 22.11 11.73 -23.75
C VAL A 279 22.64 12.29 -22.42
N LYS A 280 23.93 12.62 -22.35
CA LYS A 280 24.55 13.23 -21.17
C LYS A 280 23.87 14.56 -20.81
N ALA A 281 23.67 15.44 -21.79
CA ALA A 281 23.03 16.73 -21.59
C ALA A 281 21.62 16.60 -21.02
N ARG A 282 20.81 15.64 -21.53
CA ARG A 282 19.46 15.37 -21.01
C ARG A 282 19.46 14.87 -19.58
N ILE A 283 20.39 13.96 -19.23
CA ILE A 283 20.54 13.48 -17.86
C ILE A 283 20.85 14.65 -16.91
N LEU A 284 21.88 15.46 -17.24
CA LEU A 284 22.28 16.60 -16.43
C LEU A 284 21.13 17.61 -16.27
N ASN A 285 20.50 18.01 -17.38
CA ASN A 285 19.39 18.95 -17.39
C ASN A 285 18.20 18.44 -16.57
N ALA A 286 17.90 17.14 -16.65
CA ALA A 286 16.78 16.57 -15.90
C ALA A 286 17.03 16.65 -14.38
N ILE A 287 18.23 16.32 -13.94
CA ILE A 287 18.62 16.40 -12.52
C ILE A 287 18.66 17.85 -12.04
N HIS A 288 19.26 18.75 -12.82
CA HIS A 288 19.30 20.18 -12.47
C HIS A 288 17.90 20.78 -12.35
N ASN A 289 16.99 20.45 -13.26
CA ASN A 289 15.60 20.91 -13.21
C ASN A 289 14.87 20.40 -11.96
N LEU A 290 14.95 19.09 -11.68
CA LEU A 290 14.36 18.51 -10.47
C LEU A 290 14.96 19.14 -9.21
N ARG A 291 16.27 19.40 -9.17
CA ARG A 291 16.94 20.06 -8.04
C ARG A 291 16.56 21.53 -7.89
N GLN A 292 16.33 22.23 -8.99
CA GLN A 292 15.86 23.62 -8.97
C GLN A 292 14.48 23.74 -8.33
N LYS A 293 13.60 22.77 -8.60
CA LYS A 293 12.24 22.72 -8.02
C LYS A 293 12.23 22.10 -6.61
N HIS A 294 13.08 21.11 -6.39
CA HIS A 294 13.11 20.28 -5.17
C HIS A 294 14.54 20.14 -4.64
N SER A 295 14.88 21.00 -3.68
CA SER A 295 16.23 21.07 -3.13
C SER A 295 16.65 19.85 -2.32
N SER A 296 15.70 19.08 -1.78
CA SER A 296 15.98 18.00 -0.82
C SER A 296 15.30 16.66 -1.15
N ILE A 297 14.43 16.57 -2.16
CA ILE A 297 13.78 15.30 -2.49
C ILE A 297 14.82 14.37 -3.16
N PRO A 298 14.99 13.13 -2.70
CA PRO A 298 15.92 12.20 -3.31
C PRO A 298 15.61 11.96 -4.80
N ILE A 299 16.67 11.80 -5.60
CA ILE A 299 16.56 11.37 -7.00
C ILE A 299 17.41 10.11 -7.18
N LEU A 300 16.74 9.01 -7.53
CA LEU A 300 17.37 7.75 -7.90
C LEU A 300 17.46 7.65 -9.43
N MET A 301 18.67 7.62 -9.94
CA MET A 301 18.99 7.40 -11.35
C MET A 301 19.22 5.91 -11.57
N ALA A 302 18.81 5.38 -12.72
CA ALA A 302 19.04 3.98 -13.06
C ALA A 302 19.89 3.82 -14.31
N GLU A 303 20.88 2.93 -14.22
CA GLU A 303 21.48 2.33 -15.40
C GLU A 303 20.46 1.49 -16.18
N HIS A 304 20.75 1.23 -17.45
CA HIS A 304 20.07 0.19 -18.19
C HIS A 304 20.46 -1.17 -17.60
N ASP A 305 19.46 -2.01 -17.36
CA ASP A 305 19.56 -3.40 -16.89
C ASP A 305 20.25 -4.38 -17.87
N GLY A 306 20.63 -3.91 -19.05
CA GLY A 306 21.24 -4.69 -20.12
C GLY A 306 20.21 -5.41 -21.01
N TYR A 307 20.75 -6.21 -21.93
CA TYR A 307 19.95 -7.11 -22.77
C TYR A 307 20.35 -8.55 -22.46
N THR A 308 19.39 -9.45 -22.40
CA THR A 308 19.67 -10.84 -21.99
C THR A 308 20.34 -11.67 -23.11
N ASP A 309 20.34 -11.16 -24.35
CA ASP A 309 21.07 -11.74 -25.48
C ASP A 309 22.52 -11.23 -25.61
N GLU A 310 22.98 -10.38 -24.69
CA GLU A 310 24.26 -9.67 -24.79
C GLU A 310 25.48 -10.58 -25.00
N ALA A 311 25.45 -11.80 -24.46
CA ALA A 311 26.55 -12.75 -24.57
C ALA A 311 26.89 -13.05 -26.03
N ILE A 312 25.86 -13.18 -26.87
CA ILE A 312 25.95 -13.57 -28.29
C ILE A 312 25.64 -12.40 -29.25
N ASN A 313 25.13 -11.28 -28.75
CA ASN A 313 24.81 -10.09 -29.55
C ASN A 313 25.73 -8.91 -29.20
N PRO A 314 26.83 -8.68 -29.93
CA PRO A 314 27.75 -7.58 -29.65
C PRO A 314 27.12 -6.19 -29.84
N VAL A 315 26.07 -6.05 -30.65
CA VAL A 315 25.36 -4.78 -30.83
C VAL A 315 24.52 -4.46 -29.61
N SER A 316 23.70 -5.41 -29.13
CA SER A 316 22.95 -5.26 -27.87
C SER A 316 23.89 -4.92 -26.71
N ARG A 317 24.99 -5.67 -26.59
CA ARG A 317 26.00 -5.45 -25.55
C ARG A 317 26.59 -4.03 -25.60
N LYS A 318 26.97 -3.57 -26.78
CA LYS A 318 27.52 -2.22 -26.97
C LYS A 318 26.49 -1.13 -26.61
N ASN A 319 25.24 -1.28 -27.05
CA ASN A 319 24.20 -0.27 -26.89
C ASN A 319 23.96 0.12 -25.42
N TYR A 320 23.80 -0.86 -24.52
CA TYR A 320 23.58 -0.53 -23.11
C TYR A 320 24.87 -0.06 -22.42
N GLN A 321 26.04 -0.62 -22.81
CA GLN A 321 27.32 -0.24 -22.23
C GLN A 321 27.65 1.25 -22.46
N GLU A 322 27.37 1.76 -23.67
CA GLU A 322 27.61 3.16 -24.01
C GLU A 322 26.74 4.10 -23.15
N VAL A 323 25.44 3.84 -23.03
CA VAL A 323 24.56 4.70 -22.23
C VAL A 323 24.81 4.57 -20.72
N ASN A 324 25.18 3.38 -20.23
CA ASN A 324 25.57 3.20 -18.82
C ASN A 324 26.87 3.93 -18.51
N ALA A 325 27.84 3.94 -19.43
CA ALA A 325 29.05 4.75 -19.28
C ALA A 325 28.71 6.25 -19.19
N VAL A 326 27.84 6.75 -20.08
CA VAL A 326 27.35 8.13 -20.04
C VAL A 326 26.64 8.46 -18.72
N MET A 327 25.81 7.55 -18.21
CA MET A 327 25.13 7.72 -16.92
C MET A 327 26.12 7.85 -15.77
N LYS A 328 27.16 6.98 -15.73
CA LYS A 328 28.23 7.05 -14.72
C LYS A 328 28.99 8.36 -14.80
N GLU A 329 29.31 8.82 -16.01
CA GLU A 329 29.96 10.12 -16.21
C GLU A 329 29.09 11.30 -15.75
N ALA A 330 27.81 11.31 -16.12
CA ALA A 330 26.87 12.34 -15.72
C ALA A 330 26.70 12.37 -14.20
N PHE A 331 26.55 11.20 -13.57
CA PHE A 331 26.48 11.07 -12.12
C PHE A 331 27.74 11.59 -11.43
N ALA A 332 28.94 11.21 -11.91
CA ALA A 332 30.20 11.69 -11.38
C ALA A 332 30.33 13.22 -11.50
N GLN A 333 29.91 13.78 -12.63
CA GLN A 333 29.89 15.22 -12.85
C GLN A 333 28.94 15.93 -11.86
N LEU A 334 27.71 15.45 -11.71
CA LEU A 334 26.73 16.02 -10.75
C LEU A 334 27.26 15.97 -9.30
N LYS A 335 27.96 14.89 -8.93
CA LYS A 335 28.63 14.80 -7.62
C LYS A 335 29.76 15.82 -7.48
N ALA A 336 30.57 16.04 -8.53
CA ALA A 336 31.64 17.03 -8.55
C ALA A 336 31.10 18.48 -8.48
N GLU A 337 29.94 18.73 -9.08
CA GLU A 337 29.17 19.99 -8.98
C GLU A 337 28.54 20.20 -7.59
N GLY A 338 28.58 19.19 -6.72
CA GLY A 338 28.05 19.27 -5.35
C GLY A 338 26.57 18.95 -5.21
N VAL A 339 25.92 18.39 -6.24
CA VAL A 339 24.52 17.98 -6.19
C VAL A 339 24.32 16.91 -5.10
N LYS A 340 23.37 17.15 -4.20
CA LYS A 340 23.05 16.30 -3.04
C LYS A 340 21.84 15.40 -3.32
N GLU A 341 21.64 14.39 -2.47
CA GLU A 341 20.49 13.46 -2.52
C GLU A 341 20.29 12.77 -3.87
N ILE A 342 21.38 12.55 -4.63
CA ILE A 342 21.36 11.78 -5.87
C ILE A 342 21.99 10.41 -5.66
N TYR A 343 21.36 9.40 -6.24
CA TYR A 343 21.72 8.00 -6.10
C TYR A 343 21.71 7.32 -7.46
N LEU A 344 22.45 6.22 -7.60
CA LEU A 344 22.54 5.45 -8.83
C LEU A 344 22.34 3.96 -8.51
N ILE A 345 21.39 3.32 -9.18
CA ILE A 345 21.26 1.86 -9.21
C ILE A 345 22.00 1.31 -10.44
N SER A 346 22.86 0.31 -10.23
CA SER A 346 23.65 -0.28 -11.32
C SER A 346 22.90 -1.39 -12.03
N LYS A 347 23.37 -1.76 -13.23
CA LYS A 347 22.85 -2.93 -13.96
C LYS A 347 22.81 -4.20 -13.09
N GLU A 348 23.88 -4.45 -12.34
CA GLU A 348 24.08 -5.68 -11.57
C GLU A 348 23.04 -5.83 -10.45
N ASP A 349 22.53 -4.72 -9.90
CA ASP A 349 21.54 -4.75 -8.84
C ASP A 349 20.19 -5.33 -9.29
N PHE A 350 19.84 -5.19 -10.56
CA PHE A 350 18.62 -5.78 -11.14
C PHE A 350 18.74 -7.28 -11.31
N GLN A 351 19.96 -7.82 -11.36
CA GLN A 351 20.23 -9.26 -11.47
C GLN A 351 19.44 -9.91 -12.61
N GLN A 352 19.33 -9.30 -13.79
CA GLN A 352 18.63 -9.92 -14.93
C GLN A 352 19.46 -11.08 -15.51
N ASP A 353 18.79 -12.10 -16.04
CA ASP A 353 19.41 -13.25 -16.71
C ASP A 353 18.62 -13.70 -17.95
N ILE A 354 19.04 -14.76 -18.62
CA ILE A 354 18.42 -15.21 -19.88
C ILE A 354 16.93 -15.58 -19.77
N GLU A 355 16.41 -15.87 -18.57
CA GLU A 355 15.01 -16.24 -18.33
C GLU A 355 14.13 -15.03 -17.93
N THR A 356 14.74 -13.87 -17.73
CA THR A 356 14.04 -12.74 -17.15
C THR A 356 13.40 -11.79 -18.14
N THR A 357 13.58 -11.99 -19.46
CA THR A 357 12.93 -11.17 -20.50
C THR A 357 12.17 -12.04 -21.51
N VAL A 358 11.14 -11.45 -22.11
CA VAL A 358 10.33 -12.11 -23.15
C VAL A 358 11.02 -12.08 -24.52
N ASP A 359 11.71 -10.99 -24.81
CA ASP A 359 12.23 -10.68 -26.15
C ASP A 359 13.68 -10.17 -26.14
N GLY A 360 14.41 -10.41 -25.05
CA GLY A 360 15.76 -9.89 -24.84
C GLY A 360 15.81 -8.52 -24.16
N THR A 361 14.69 -7.79 -24.09
CA THR A 361 14.60 -6.42 -23.54
C THR A 361 13.53 -6.30 -22.45
N HIS A 362 12.32 -6.76 -22.69
CA HIS A 362 11.17 -6.52 -21.81
C HIS A 362 11.03 -7.63 -20.77
N PRO A 363 11.00 -7.29 -19.46
CA PRO A 363 10.98 -8.30 -18.43
C PRO A 363 9.72 -9.19 -18.45
N THR A 364 9.92 -10.48 -18.17
CA THR A 364 8.88 -11.41 -17.71
C THR A 364 8.43 -11.03 -16.29
N ASP A 365 7.43 -11.71 -15.73
CA ASP A 365 7.05 -11.51 -14.32
C ASP A 365 8.22 -11.77 -13.34
N LEU A 366 9.14 -12.69 -13.69
CA LEU A 366 10.36 -12.93 -12.90
C LEU A 366 11.28 -11.70 -12.95
N GLY A 367 11.55 -11.17 -14.16
CA GLY A 367 12.36 -9.98 -14.32
C GLY A 367 11.73 -8.74 -13.68
N MET A 368 10.39 -8.59 -13.75
CA MET A 368 9.63 -7.55 -13.06
C MET A 368 9.78 -7.64 -11.54
N MET A 369 9.76 -8.85 -10.97
CA MET A 369 10.00 -9.04 -9.53
C MET A 369 11.41 -8.60 -9.15
N ARG A 370 12.44 -9.01 -9.93
CA ARG A 370 13.83 -8.61 -9.67
C ARG A 370 14.02 -7.09 -9.75
N TYR A 371 13.36 -6.45 -10.72
CA TYR A 371 13.29 -4.99 -10.81
C TYR A 371 12.71 -4.37 -9.53
N ALA A 372 11.56 -4.85 -9.07
CA ALA A 372 10.90 -4.33 -7.88
C ALA A 372 11.72 -4.56 -6.60
N ASP A 373 12.38 -5.71 -6.46
CA ASP A 373 13.26 -6.03 -5.33
C ASP A 373 14.49 -5.12 -5.31
N ALA A 374 15.09 -4.85 -6.48
CA ALA A 374 16.22 -3.96 -6.61
C ALA A 374 15.86 -2.53 -6.20
N TYR A 375 14.75 -2.01 -6.72
CA TYR A 375 14.25 -0.69 -6.34
C TYR A 375 13.82 -0.62 -4.87
N GLU A 376 13.15 -1.64 -4.32
CA GLU A 376 12.77 -1.68 -2.90
C GLU A 376 14.00 -1.54 -2.01
N ARG A 377 15.07 -2.32 -2.25
CA ARG A 377 16.31 -2.24 -1.46
C ARG A 377 16.87 -0.82 -1.46
N HIS A 378 17.05 -0.23 -2.65
CA HIS A 378 17.63 1.10 -2.79
C HIS A 378 16.75 2.19 -2.17
N ILE A 379 15.45 2.17 -2.46
CA ILE A 379 14.51 3.18 -1.93
C ILE A 379 14.43 3.11 -0.41
N ARG A 380 14.35 1.91 0.19
CA ARG A 380 14.36 1.77 1.65
C ARG A 380 15.66 2.29 2.27
N THR A 381 16.81 2.06 1.63
CA THR A 381 18.08 2.62 2.10
C THR A 381 18.08 4.15 2.00
N ILE A 382 17.64 4.71 0.87
CA ILE A 382 17.62 6.15 0.61
C ILE A 382 16.67 6.88 1.57
N LEU A 383 15.48 6.32 1.81
CA LEU A 383 14.46 6.91 2.66
C LEU A 383 14.63 6.56 4.14
N HIS A 384 15.64 5.74 4.47
CA HIS A 384 15.85 5.21 5.82
C HIS A 384 14.60 4.52 6.38
N GLU A 385 14.07 3.61 5.57
CA GLU A 385 12.89 2.79 5.85
C GLU A 385 13.23 1.29 5.85
N PRO A 386 14.19 0.84 6.67
CA PRO A 386 14.58 -0.57 6.75
C PRO A 386 13.40 -1.47 7.16
N ILE A 387 13.45 -2.72 6.70
CA ILE A 387 12.53 -3.78 7.11
C ILE A 387 13.32 -5.00 7.57
N GLY A 388 12.73 -5.76 8.50
CA GLY A 388 13.27 -7.03 8.94
C GLY A 388 12.49 -8.23 8.41
N VAL A 389 12.88 -9.41 8.88
CA VAL A 389 12.24 -10.69 8.52
C VAL A 389 11.09 -11.06 9.46
N LEU A 390 11.04 -10.45 10.65
CA LEU A 390 10.03 -10.70 11.67
C LEU A 390 8.78 -9.83 11.40
N SER A 391 7.59 -10.31 11.79
CA SER A 391 6.34 -9.55 11.60
C SER A 391 6.38 -8.19 12.30
N THR A 392 6.96 -8.11 13.49
CA THR A 392 7.16 -6.87 14.27
C THR A 392 8.07 -5.84 13.61
N THR A 393 8.81 -6.26 12.57
CA THR A 393 9.75 -5.42 11.80
C THR A 393 9.31 -5.18 10.35
N ARG A 394 8.06 -5.54 10.01
CA ARG A 394 7.48 -5.40 8.67
C ARG A 394 6.33 -4.41 8.73
N PRO A 395 6.53 -3.15 8.31
CA PRO A 395 5.49 -2.13 8.38
C PRO A 395 4.21 -2.58 7.68
N CYS A 396 3.06 -2.50 8.35
CA CYS A 396 1.77 -2.78 7.72
C CYS A 396 0.63 -1.94 8.30
N THR A 397 -0.43 -1.79 7.51
CA THR A 397 -1.70 -1.21 7.95
C THR A 397 -2.53 -2.21 8.76
N GLN A 398 -3.65 -1.77 9.33
CA GLN A 398 -4.59 -2.65 10.00
C GLN A 398 -6.02 -2.12 9.93
N LEU A 399 -6.98 -3.03 10.07
CA LEU A 399 -8.43 -2.74 10.04
C LEU A 399 -9.20 -3.49 11.13
N ARG A 400 -8.53 -3.89 12.23
CA ARG A 400 -9.06 -4.86 13.20
C ARG A 400 -10.30 -4.36 13.95
N GLU A 401 -10.51 -3.05 14.04
CA GLU A 401 -11.55 -2.43 14.87
C GLU A 401 -12.39 -1.37 14.12
N LEU A 402 -12.59 -1.55 12.81
CA LEU A 402 -13.31 -0.60 11.96
C LEU A 402 -14.67 -0.12 12.52
N PRO A 403 -15.49 -0.95 13.20
CA PRO A 403 -16.74 -0.48 13.81
C PRO A 403 -16.58 0.59 14.90
N ASN A 404 -15.42 0.66 15.56
CA ASN A 404 -15.14 1.63 16.61
C ASN A 404 -14.49 2.90 16.06
N TYR A 405 -13.51 2.73 15.16
CA TYR A 405 -12.88 3.84 14.45
C TYR A 405 -12.20 3.36 13.16
N ASP A 406 -12.01 4.27 12.22
CA ASP A 406 -11.28 3.98 10.98
C ASP A 406 -9.81 4.40 11.12
N TRP A 407 -8.93 3.41 11.00
CA TRP A 407 -7.49 3.57 11.16
C TRP A 407 -6.88 4.55 10.15
N GLU A 408 -7.30 4.47 8.88
CA GLU A 408 -6.77 5.34 7.83
C GLU A 408 -7.28 6.78 7.97
N ILE A 409 -8.55 6.96 8.37
CA ILE A 409 -9.10 8.30 8.63
C ILE A 409 -8.33 8.94 9.78
N ARG A 410 -8.06 8.19 10.86
CA ARG A 410 -7.28 8.70 11.99
C ARG A 410 -5.86 9.11 11.57
N HIS A 411 -5.20 8.31 10.73
CA HIS A 411 -3.90 8.64 10.15
C HIS A 411 -3.94 9.94 9.36
N ARG A 412 -4.93 10.10 8.48
CA ARG A 412 -5.15 11.33 7.73
C ARG A 412 -5.39 12.54 8.65
N ASP A 413 -6.20 12.38 9.69
CA ASP A 413 -6.48 13.44 10.65
C ASP A 413 -5.22 13.87 11.41
N ILE A 414 -4.34 12.94 11.77
CA ILE A 414 -3.06 13.24 12.41
C ILE A 414 -2.13 13.98 11.43
N LEU A 415 -1.97 13.50 10.19
CA LEU A 415 -1.17 14.19 9.18
C LEU A 415 -1.66 15.63 8.94
N ASN A 416 -2.97 15.81 8.81
CA ASN A 416 -3.58 17.13 8.64
C ASN A 416 -3.36 18.01 9.88
N SER A 417 -3.55 17.47 11.07
CA SER A 417 -3.36 18.21 12.32
C SER A 417 -1.91 18.64 12.52
N ASN A 418 -0.93 17.79 12.16
CA ASN A 418 0.49 18.14 12.23
C ASN A 418 0.89 19.25 11.27
N LYS A 419 0.24 19.34 10.09
CA LYS A 419 0.42 20.44 9.14
C LYS A 419 -0.17 21.76 9.68
N LEU A 420 -1.33 21.69 10.34
CA LEU A 420 -2.01 22.85 10.92
C LEU A 420 -1.31 23.38 12.18
N GLU A 421 -0.91 22.49 13.07
CA GLU A 421 -0.22 22.80 14.32
C GLU A 421 0.87 21.76 14.57
N LYS A 422 2.12 22.19 14.42
CA LYS A 422 3.31 21.35 14.64
C LYS A 422 3.39 20.97 16.13
N PRO A 423 3.31 19.68 16.50
CA PRO A 423 3.34 19.29 17.89
C PRO A 423 4.75 19.38 18.47
N LYS A 424 4.84 19.81 19.73
CA LYS A 424 6.06 19.75 20.55
C LYS A 424 6.14 18.45 21.35
N VAL A 425 5.00 17.92 21.75
CA VAL A 425 4.89 16.63 22.45
C VAL A 425 4.05 15.69 21.62
N VAL A 426 4.54 14.48 21.42
CA VAL A 426 3.79 13.41 20.75
C VAL A 426 3.72 12.21 21.67
N VAL A 427 2.52 11.64 21.79
CA VAL A 427 2.29 10.44 22.59
C VAL A 427 1.79 9.35 21.65
N ILE A 428 2.68 8.42 21.30
CA ILE A 428 2.43 7.28 20.43
C ILE A 428 2.00 6.10 21.29
N GLY A 429 0.93 5.41 20.89
CA GLY A 429 0.60 4.15 21.56
C GLY A 429 -0.55 3.38 20.95
N ASN A 430 -1.05 2.44 21.74
CA ASN A 430 -2.16 1.57 21.39
C ASN A 430 -3.51 2.10 21.91
N SER A 431 -4.51 1.22 22.09
CA SER A 431 -5.83 1.55 22.62
C SER A 431 -5.78 2.29 23.95
N ILE A 432 -4.79 2.01 24.82
CA ILE A 432 -4.65 2.68 26.11
C ILE A 432 -4.36 4.18 25.92
N THR A 433 -3.51 4.54 24.97
CA THR A 433 -3.26 5.95 24.63
C THR A 433 -4.43 6.55 23.85
N HIS A 434 -5.00 5.77 22.92
CA HIS A 434 -6.12 6.21 22.09
C HIS A 434 -7.34 6.67 22.91
N PHE A 435 -7.62 5.97 24.01
CA PHE A 435 -8.78 6.22 24.86
C PHE A 435 -8.51 7.16 26.03
N TRP A 436 -7.29 7.68 26.19
CA TRP A 436 -6.95 8.54 27.32
C TRP A 436 -7.59 9.92 27.17
N GLY A 437 -7.27 10.66 26.11
CA GLY A 437 -7.71 12.04 25.91
C GLY A 437 -6.97 12.69 24.74
N GLY A 438 -6.83 14.02 24.74
CA GLY A 438 -6.02 14.72 23.75
C GLY A 438 -6.58 14.75 22.33
N LEU A 439 -5.89 15.47 21.44
CA LEU A 439 -6.29 15.65 20.05
C LEU A 439 -5.33 14.96 19.07
N PRO A 440 -5.83 14.32 18.00
CA PRO A 440 -7.24 14.06 17.71
C PRO A 440 -7.85 13.06 18.70
N LYS A 441 -9.09 13.33 19.13
CA LYS A 441 -9.80 12.46 20.07
C LYS A 441 -9.99 11.07 19.49
N GLY A 442 -9.89 10.05 20.32
CA GLY A 442 -10.36 8.71 19.97
C GLY A 442 -11.89 8.61 20.01
N PRO A 443 -12.45 7.41 19.78
CA PRO A 443 -13.89 7.19 19.88
C PRO A 443 -14.43 7.40 21.31
N ARG A 444 -13.54 7.43 22.30
CA ARG A 444 -13.81 7.81 23.69
C ARG A 444 -12.59 8.49 24.30
N ALA A 445 -12.81 9.27 25.36
CA ALA A 445 -11.78 9.98 26.13
C ALA A 445 -12.00 9.76 27.63
N THR A 446 -11.63 8.57 28.11
CA THR A 446 -11.91 8.08 29.47
C THR A 446 -11.18 8.87 30.56
N GLY A 447 -10.08 9.54 30.23
CA GLY A 447 -9.25 10.30 31.16
C GLY A 447 -8.91 11.70 30.65
N GLU A 448 -9.82 12.38 29.95
CA GLU A 448 -9.54 13.67 29.28
C GLU A 448 -8.93 14.73 30.22
N GLU A 449 -9.47 14.86 31.44
CA GLU A 449 -8.94 15.77 32.45
C GLU A 449 -7.48 15.44 32.79
N SER A 450 -7.20 14.17 33.13
CA SER A 450 -5.83 13.74 33.45
C SER A 450 -4.86 13.89 32.27
N TRP A 451 -5.32 13.73 31.02
CA TRP A 451 -4.50 14.00 29.84
C TRP A 451 -4.10 15.48 29.80
N ASN A 452 -5.08 16.37 29.97
CA ASN A 452 -4.88 17.81 29.91
C ASN A 452 -3.97 18.31 31.04
N GLU A 453 -4.10 17.75 32.24
CA GLU A 453 -3.20 18.04 33.37
C GLU A 453 -1.77 17.54 33.13
N THR A 454 -1.63 16.37 32.49
CA THR A 454 -0.33 15.71 32.31
C THR A 454 0.46 16.29 31.15
N PHE A 455 -0.14 16.36 29.97
CA PHE A 455 0.54 16.74 28.72
C PHE A 455 0.21 18.16 28.28
N GLY A 456 -0.95 18.70 28.67
CA GLY A 456 -1.48 19.97 28.20
C GLY A 456 -2.45 19.83 27.02
N THR A 457 -3.02 20.97 26.62
CA THR A 457 -4.04 21.07 25.56
C THR A 457 -3.52 21.63 24.24
N THR A 458 -2.30 22.20 24.23
CA THR A 458 -1.69 22.89 23.07
C THR A 458 -0.33 22.30 22.76
N GLY A 459 0.01 22.12 21.48
CA GLY A 459 1.29 21.56 21.07
C GLY A 459 1.48 20.07 21.43
N VAL A 460 0.40 19.36 21.76
CA VAL A 460 0.42 17.92 22.07
C VAL A 460 -0.39 17.15 21.02
N ARG A 461 0.14 16.03 20.54
CA ARG A 461 -0.57 15.13 19.61
C ARG A 461 -0.77 13.75 20.24
N ASN A 462 -2.03 13.32 20.32
CA ASN A 462 -2.36 11.94 20.62
C ASN A 462 -2.24 11.10 19.33
N MET A 463 -1.22 10.25 19.27
CA MET A 463 -0.99 9.28 18.19
C MET A 463 -1.20 7.83 18.69
N GLY A 464 -2.17 7.67 19.59
CA GLY A 464 -2.68 6.38 20.06
C GLY A 464 -3.71 5.79 19.11
N TYR A 465 -3.62 4.49 18.84
CA TYR A 465 -4.52 3.77 17.92
C TYR A 465 -4.99 2.46 18.57
N GLY A 466 -6.29 2.18 18.50
CA GLY A 466 -6.84 0.90 18.98
C GLY A 466 -6.23 -0.27 18.21
N TRP A 467 -5.85 -1.34 18.90
CA TRP A 467 -5.22 -2.53 18.30
C TRP A 467 -3.85 -2.37 17.61
N ASP A 468 -3.25 -1.18 17.64
CA ASP A 468 -1.92 -1.01 17.06
C ASP A 468 -0.89 -1.92 17.73
N ARG A 469 -0.11 -2.57 16.87
CA ARG A 469 1.11 -3.31 17.19
C ARG A 469 2.32 -2.50 16.74
N ILE A 470 3.52 -2.97 17.08
CA ILE A 470 4.79 -2.28 16.73
C ILE A 470 4.88 -2.02 15.23
N GLU A 471 4.56 -3.02 14.42
CA GLU A 471 4.62 -2.95 12.96
C GLU A 471 3.64 -1.93 12.36
N ASN A 472 2.52 -1.64 13.05
CA ASN A 472 1.57 -0.62 12.63
C ASN A 472 2.10 0.78 12.92
N VAL A 473 2.75 0.97 14.08
CA VAL A 473 3.44 2.23 14.38
C VAL A 473 4.58 2.47 13.40
N LEU A 474 5.37 1.43 13.10
CA LEU A 474 6.47 1.53 12.15
C LEU A 474 5.98 1.99 10.76
N TRP A 475 4.84 1.46 10.30
CA TRP A 475 4.20 1.94 9.07
C TRP A 475 3.88 3.42 9.15
N ARG A 476 3.20 3.88 10.22
CA ARG A 476 2.81 5.29 10.36
C ARG A 476 4.00 6.25 10.42
N VAL A 477 5.12 5.80 11.01
CA VAL A 477 6.38 6.53 11.01
C VAL A 477 6.91 6.67 9.58
N TYR A 478 6.90 5.60 8.79
CA TYR A 478 7.31 5.63 7.37
C TYR A 478 6.36 6.42 6.45
N HIS A 479 5.12 6.62 6.90
CA HIS A 479 4.06 7.31 6.18
C HIS A 479 3.76 8.70 6.75
N GLY A 480 4.79 9.35 7.30
CA GLY A 480 4.80 10.80 7.50
C GLY A 480 4.27 11.33 8.82
N GLU A 481 3.84 10.47 9.77
CA GLU A 481 3.30 10.99 11.04
C GLU A 481 4.33 11.76 11.87
N LEU A 482 5.64 11.50 11.68
CA LEU A 482 6.73 12.21 12.34
C LEU A 482 7.52 13.14 11.41
N ASP A 483 7.01 13.47 10.23
CA ASP A 483 7.72 14.27 9.24
C ASP A 483 7.25 15.74 9.23
N GLY A 484 8.13 16.68 8.84
CA GLY A 484 7.79 18.09 8.62
C GLY A 484 7.74 18.98 9.87
N TYR A 485 8.11 18.46 11.03
CA TYR A 485 8.23 19.20 12.29
C TYR A 485 9.32 18.59 13.19
N THR A 486 9.69 19.29 14.25
CA THR A 486 10.63 18.82 15.28
C THR A 486 9.89 18.75 16.61
N ALA A 487 9.68 17.54 17.12
CA ALA A 487 9.16 17.32 18.45
C ALA A 487 10.25 17.60 19.50
N GLN A 488 9.85 18.10 20.66
CA GLN A 488 10.72 18.21 21.83
C GLN A 488 10.73 16.89 22.61
N LYS A 489 9.56 16.26 22.79
CA LYS A 489 9.41 14.99 23.50
C LYS A 489 8.52 14.03 22.73
N ILE A 490 8.92 12.76 22.68
CA ILE A 490 8.08 11.67 22.16
C ILE A 490 7.99 10.58 23.22
N PHE A 491 6.75 10.22 23.59
CA PHE A 491 6.47 9.07 24.44
C PHE A 491 5.92 7.92 23.59
N VAL A 492 6.47 6.71 23.74
CA VAL A 492 6.02 5.54 22.97
C VAL A 492 5.62 4.40 23.90
N ASN A 493 4.32 4.08 23.97
CA ASN A 493 3.81 2.92 24.70
C ASN A 493 3.19 1.89 23.72
N ILE A 494 3.98 0.92 23.29
CA ILE A 494 3.57 -0.06 22.28
C ILE A 494 4.09 -1.47 22.59
N GLY A 495 3.37 -2.50 22.14
CA GLY A 495 3.75 -3.91 22.31
C GLY A 495 2.73 -4.76 23.06
N THR A 496 1.77 -4.16 23.78
CA THR A 496 0.73 -4.91 24.51
C THR A 496 -0.10 -5.84 23.60
N ASN A 497 -0.36 -5.41 22.36
CA ASN A 497 -1.10 -6.19 21.37
C ASN A 497 -0.23 -7.27 20.69
N ASN A 498 1.10 -7.12 20.73
CA ASN A 498 2.03 -8.14 20.23
C ASN A 498 2.15 -9.33 21.19
N LEU A 499 1.86 -9.16 22.49
CA LEU A 499 1.92 -10.24 23.48
C LEU A 499 1.08 -11.48 23.10
N GLN A 500 0.01 -11.30 22.32
CA GLN A 500 -0.87 -12.39 21.92
C GLN A 500 -0.28 -13.29 20.83
N SER A 501 0.65 -12.79 20.03
CA SER A 501 1.06 -13.44 18.77
C SER A 501 2.57 -13.50 18.57
N ASN A 502 3.34 -12.72 19.32
CA ASN A 502 4.79 -12.63 19.18
C ASN A 502 5.52 -13.13 20.42
N LYS A 503 6.73 -13.63 20.19
CA LYS A 503 7.70 -13.91 21.24
C LYS A 503 8.35 -12.62 21.73
N ASP A 504 8.95 -12.68 22.92
CA ASP A 504 9.57 -11.51 23.55
C ASP A 504 10.76 -10.99 22.72
N GLU A 505 11.52 -11.88 22.07
CA GLU A 505 12.63 -11.52 21.17
C GLU A 505 12.14 -10.76 19.93
N GLU A 506 10.98 -11.13 19.39
CA GLU A 506 10.40 -10.42 18.24
C GLU A 506 9.93 -9.03 18.63
N ILE A 507 9.40 -8.86 19.84
CA ILE A 507 9.02 -7.55 20.38
C ILE A 507 10.25 -6.66 20.59
N LEU A 508 11.36 -7.22 21.09
CA LEU A 508 12.64 -6.53 21.25
C LEU A 508 13.19 -6.02 19.90
N GLU A 509 13.23 -6.88 18.88
CA GLU A 509 13.69 -6.48 17.54
C GLU A 509 12.75 -5.43 16.90
N GLY A 510 11.45 -5.55 17.11
CA GLY A 510 10.49 -4.53 16.69
C GLY A 510 10.73 -3.17 17.35
N TRP A 511 10.96 -3.14 18.66
CA TRP A 511 11.29 -1.91 19.39
C TRP A 511 12.59 -1.30 18.88
N LYS A 512 13.62 -2.11 18.63
CA LYS A 512 14.89 -1.64 18.09
C LYS A 512 14.69 -0.91 16.75
N LEU A 513 14.01 -1.54 15.80
CA LEU A 513 13.76 -0.94 14.49
C LEU A 513 12.90 0.33 14.59
N LEU A 514 11.87 0.32 15.45
CA LEU A 514 11.03 1.49 15.67
C LEU A 514 11.81 2.66 16.27
N ILE A 515 12.70 2.40 17.24
CA ILE A 515 13.58 3.43 17.82
C ILE A 515 14.48 4.04 16.74
N GLU A 516 15.10 3.21 15.89
CA GLU A 516 15.93 3.68 14.77
C GLU A 516 15.13 4.57 13.81
N ALA A 517 13.92 4.14 13.43
CA ALA A 517 13.04 4.87 12.54
C ALA A 517 12.61 6.24 13.12
N ILE A 518 12.32 6.30 14.43
CA ILE A 518 11.94 7.54 15.11
C ILE A 518 13.14 8.48 15.23
N LYS A 519 14.31 7.99 15.67
CA LYS A 519 15.51 8.82 15.83
C LYS A 519 15.99 9.41 14.50
N TYR A 520 15.80 8.71 13.39
CA TYR A 520 16.12 9.26 12.08
C TYR A 520 15.26 10.48 11.74
N ARG A 521 13.94 10.40 11.96
CA ARG A 521 12.99 11.47 11.64
C ARG A 521 12.99 12.60 12.66
N GLN A 522 13.36 12.30 13.90
CA GLN A 522 13.34 13.20 15.04
C GLN A 522 14.69 13.13 15.77
N PRO A 523 15.79 13.60 15.16
CA PRO A 523 17.15 13.40 15.69
C PRO A 523 17.42 14.11 17.02
N ASP A 524 16.75 15.24 17.26
CA ASP A 524 16.96 16.08 18.44
C ASP A 524 15.93 15.83 19.56
N VAL A 525 15.09 14.80 19.42
CA VAL A 525 13.99 14.56 20.34
C VAL A 525 14.44 13.92 21.64
N ASP A 526 13.82 14.32 22.75
CA ASP A 526 13.83 13.53 23.98
C ASP A 526 12.87 12.34 23.82
N LEU A 527 13.41 11.22 23.31
CA LEU A 527 12.65 9.99 23.08
C LEU A 527 12.54 9.17 24.37
N MET A 528 11.31 8.96 24.81
CA MET A 528 10.96 8.15 25.98
C MET A 528 10.17 6.92 25.56
N MET A 529 10.82 5.78 25.63
CA MET A 529 10.17 4.48 25.46
C MET A 529 9.52 4.09 26.78
N VAL A 530 8.20 3.88 26.75
CA VAL A 530 7.39 3.62 27.92
C VAL A 530 7.16 2.13 28.05
N GLY A 531 7.55 1.56 29.20
CA GLY A 531 7.31 0.15 29.53
C GLY A 531 5.86 -0.27 29.26
N ILE A 532 5.68 -1.50 28.77
CA ILE A 532 4.35 -2.07 28.53
C ILE A 532 3.63 -2.10 29.88
N TYR A 533 2.42 -1.56 29.94
CA TYR A 533 1.67 -1.50 31.19
C TYR A 533 1.25 -2.89 31.66
N PRO A 534 1.14 -3.10 32.98
CA PRO A 534 0.69 -4.38 33.50
C PRO A 534 -0.75 -4.67 33.03
N ARG A 535 -0.99 -5.93 32.68
CA ARG A 535 -2.27 -6.44 32.19
C ARG A 535 -2.60 -7.72 32.94
N ARG A 536 -3.87 -7.87 33.28
CA ARG A 536 -4.41 -9.07 33.94
C ARG A 536 -3.86 -10.34 33.30
N GLN A 537 -3.34 -11.26 34.13
CA GLN A 537 -2.79 -12.57 33.75
C GLN A 537 -1.53 -12.54 32.88
N GLN A 538 -0.97 -11.37 32.58
CA GLN A 538 0.27 -11.21 31.81
C GLN A 538 1.35 -10.47 32.62
N GLU A 539 1.12 -10.18 33.90
CA GLU A 539 1.98 -9.29 34.69
C GLU A 539 3.41 -9.81 34.78
N GLU A 540 3.60 -11.11 34.99
CA GLU A 540 4.93 -11.73 35.07
C GLU A 540 5.71 -11.64 33.75
N ARG A 541 5.01 -11.86 32.63
CA ARG A 541 5.63 -11.75 31.30
C ARG A 541 5.99 -10.30 31.00
N VAL A 542 5.06 -9.37 31.23
CA VAL A 542 5.29 -7.93 31.05
C VAL A 542 6.46 -7.45 31.89
N LYS A 543 6.55 -7.86 33.17
CA LYS A 543 7.65 -7.50 34.06
C LYS A 543 9.00 -7.97 33.53
N LYS A 544 9.10 -9.22 33.06
CA LYS A 544 10.32 -9.77 32.47
C LYS A 544 10.70 -9.04 31.18
N LEU A 545 9.73 -8.86 30.29
CA LEU A 545 9.92 -8.19 29.02
C LEU A 545 10.35 -6.72 29.21
N ASN A 546 9.70 -5.96 30.10
CA ASN A 546 10.09 -4.58 30.41
C ASN A 546 11.53 -4.48 30.95
N ALA A 547 12.02 -5.49 31.67
CA ALA A 547 13.42 -5.52 32.11
C ALA A 547 14.39 -5.64 30.93
N GLU A 548 14.05 -6.44 29.90
CA GLU A 548 14.83 -6.54 28.66
C GLU A 548 14.69 -5.29 27.79
N LEU A 549 13.48 -4.74 27.65
CA LEU A 549 13.25 -3.47 26.93
C LEU A 549 14.07 -2.33 27.53
N LYS A 550 14.16 -2.25 28.86
CA LYS A 550 15.01 -1.27 29.56
C LYS A 550 16.50 -1.45 29.25
N LYS A 551 16.98 -2.68 29.07
CA LYS A 551 18.37 -2.93 28.65
C LYS A 551 18.59 -2.50 27.20
N LEU A 552 17.64 -2.80 26.32
CA LEU A 552 17.67 -2.41 24.90
C LEU A 552 17.70 -0.88 24.75
N THR A 553 16.80 -0.14 25.40
CA THR A 553 16.79 1.32 25.29
C THR A 553 18.09 1.95 25.82
N LYS A 554 18.65 1.39 26.91
CA LYS A 554 19.95 1.80 27.43
C LYS A 554 21.07 1.58 26.41
N SER A 555 21.10 0.45 25.69
CA SER A 555 22.12 0.20 24.66
C SER A 555 21.97 1.10 23.44
N MET A 556 20.77 1.62 23.19
CA MET A 556 20.47 2.55 22.09
C MET A 556 20.54 4.03 22.48
N ASN A 557 20.95 4.32 23.73
CA ASN A 557 20.98 5.68 24.31
C ASN A 557 19.63 6.39 24.18
N VAL A 558 18.57 5.74 24.68
CA VAL A 558 17.19 6.22 24.70
C VAL A 558 16.61 6.06 26.10
N ASN A 559 15.75 7.00 26.52
CA ASN A 559 15.16 6.98 27.85
C ASN A 559 14.11 5.86 27.94
N PHE A 560 14.14 5.12 29.06
CA PHE A 560 13.07 4.17 29.42
C PHE A 560 12.40 4.62 30.70
N VAL A 561 11.07 4.76 30.62
CA VAL A 561 10.22 5.14 31.74
C VAL A 561 9.16 4.06 31.95
N ASP A 562 8.78 3.82 33.20
CA ASP A 562 7.77 2.79 33.53
C ASP A 562 6.67 3.33 34.47
N PRO A 563 5.88 4.31 34.00
CA PRO A 563 4.76 4.85 34.78
C PRO A 563 3.69 3.79 35.05
N GLY A 564 3.66 2.69 34.28
CA GLY A 564 2.74 1.57 34.45
C GLY A 564 2.88 0.86 35.80
N LEU A 565 4.03 0.96 36.47
CA LEU A 565 4.23 0.43 37.83
C LEU A 565 3.24 1.03 38.85
N SER A 566 2.75 2.26 38.61
CA SER A 566 1.74 2.91 39.45
C SER A 566 0.34 2.26 39.38
N LEU A 567 0.12 1.38 38.40
CA LEU A 567 -1.13 0.64 38.20
C LEU A 567 -1.12 -0.74 38.87
N ALA A 568 -0.03 -1.11 39.54
CA ALA A 568 0.14 -2.38 40.22
C ALA A 568 0.22 -2.23 41.74
N ASN A 569 -0.26 -3.25 42.44
CA ASN A 569 -0.11 -3.45 43.87
C ASN A 569 1.32 -3.88 44.23
N LYS A 570 1.65 -3.90 45.53
CA LYS A 570 2.98 -4.30 46.04
C LYS A 570 3.39 -5.73 45.67
N ASP A 571 2.43 -6.60 45.40
CA ASP A 571 2.64 -7.99 44.95
C ASP A 571 2.90 -8.10 43.43
N GLY A 572 2.87 -7.00 42.70
CA GLY A 572 3.09 -6.94 41.26
C GLY A 572 1.86 -7.27 40.41
N LYS A 573 0.70 -7.53 41.02
CA LYS A 573 -0.59 -7.66 40.30
C LYS A 573 -1.21 -6.30 40.04
N ILE A 574 -2.00 -6.19 38.97
CA ILE A 574 -2.76 -4.96 38.72
C ILE A 574 -3.68 -4.63 39.89
N ASP A 575 -3.84 -3.34 40.21
CA ASP A 575 -4.95 -2.89 41.04
C ASP A 575 -6.20 -2.88 40.16
N GLU A 576 -7.03 -3.92 40.31
CA GLU A 576 -8.26 -4.10 39.54
C GLU A 576 -9.22 -2.91 39.62
N THR A 577 -9.14 -2.08 40.68
CA THR A 577 -9.97 -0.87 40.81
C THR A 577 -9.58 0.24 39.83
N LEU A 578 -8.43 0.13 39.18
CA LEU A 578 -7.91 1.11 38.22
C LEU A 578 -8.22 0.77 36.76
N PHE A 579 -8.81 -0.40 36.49
CA PHE A 579 -9.08 -0.87 35.14
C PHE A 579 -10.57 -1.10 34.90
N SER A 580 -11.01 -1.03 33.64
CA SER A 580 -12.36 -1.44 33.24
C SER A 580 -12.46 -2.93 32.92
N ASP A 581 -11.38 -3.53 32.42
CA ASP A 581 -11.35 -4.91 31.90
C ASP A 581 -10.03 -5.66 32.20
N GLY A 582 -9.18 -5.08 33.05
CA GLY A 582 -7.84 -5.59 33.36
C GLY A 582 -6.77 -5.29 32.30
N LEU A 583 -7.08 -4.47 31.28
CA LEU A 583 -6.12 -3.92 30.30
C LEU A 583 -6.22 -2.39 30.22
N HIS A 584 -7.44 -1.86 30.07
CA HIS A 584 -7.69 -0.45 29.86
C HIS A 584 -7.91 0.27 31.20
N PRO A 585 -7.11 1.29 31.53
CA PRO A 585 -7.36 2.11 32.72
C PRO A 585 -8.74 2.77 32.65
N ASN A 586 -9.42 2.83 33.80
CA ASN A 586 -10.58 3.70 33.97
C ASN A 586 -10.13 5.14 34.31
N ALA A 587 -11.06 6.06 34.54
CA ALA A 587 -10.70 7.46 34.83
C ALA A 587 -9.72 7.60 36.01
N LYS A 588 -9.93 6.86 37.11
CA LYS A 588 -9.02 6.85 38.28
C LYS A 588 -7.64 6.29 37.91
N GLY A 589 -7.60 5.21 37.12
CA GLY A 589 -6.36 4.64 36.61
C GLY A 589 -5.57 5.63 35.74
N TYR A 590 -6.24 6.34 34.84
CA TYR A 590 -5.62 7.38 34.02
C TYR A 590 -5.11 8.56 34.85
N THR A 591 -5.81 8.99 35.90
CA THR A 591 -5.32 10.03 36.82
C THR A 591 -4.03 9.60 37.53
N ILE A 592 -3.95 8.36 38.02
CA ILE A 592 -2.74 7.83 38.67
C ILE A 592 -1.59 7.72 37.65
N LEU A 593 -1.89 7.20 36.46
CA LEU A 593 -0.91 7.07 35.39
C LEU A 593 -0.38 8.45 34.98
N GLY A 594 -1.24 9.44 34.79
CA GLY A 594 -0.86 10.82 34.44
C GLY A 594 0.09 11.46 35.45
N LYS A 595 -0.18 11.31 36.74
CA LYS A 595 0.74 11.74 37.81
C LYS A 595 2.10 11.06 37.72
N ALA A 596 2.15 9.79 37.34
CA ALA A 596 3.40 9.07 37.13
C ALA A 596 4.17 9.55 35.89
N TYR A 597 3.50 10.19 34.93
CA TYR A 597 4.14 10.82 33.77
C TYR A 597 4.71 12.22 34.06
N GLU A 598 4.16 12.96 35.02
CA GLU A 598 4.55 14.36 35.30
C GLU A 598 6.06 14.61 35.39
N PRO A 599 6.89 13.78 36.05
CA PRO A 599 8.33 14.01 36.15
C PRO A 599 9.05 13.99 34.79
N PHE A 600 8.44 13.38 33.79
CA PHE A 600 9.00 13.18 32.46
C PHE A 600 8.47 14.18 31.43
N VAL A 601 7.30 14.78 31.68
CA VAL A 601 6.72 15.79 30.77
C VAL A 601 7.32 17.18 31.01
N LYS A 602 7.54 17.55 32.28
CA LYS A 602 8.02 18.88 32.69
C LYS A 602 9.41 19.23 32.13
#